data_AF-A0A661HNU8-F1
#
_entry.id   AF-A0A661HNU8-F1
#
_cell.length_a   1.000
_cell.length_b   1.000
_cell.length_c   1.000
_cell.angle_alpha   90.00
_cell.angle_beta   90.00
_cell.angle_gamma   90.00
#
_symmetry.space_group_name_H-M   'P 1'
#
loop_
_entity.id
_entity.type
_entity.pdbx_description
1 polymer ?
#
loop_
_entity_poly.entity_id
_entity_poly.type
_entity_poly.pdbx_seq_one_letter_code
_entity_poly.pdbx_strand_id
1 'polypeptide(L)' 'MIKILRKELIIYTALLTVLILLMHPDMLSEPTARLGLMQEHSNYIHPLLYTFFIYLIVFFFRAVFGFVMNFFNKKGK' A
#
# COMPACT_ATOMS: atom_id res chain seq x y z
N MET A 1 18.74 -6.89 -5.98
CA MET A 1 18.11 -6.47 -4.70
C MET A 1 17.62 -5.04 -4.74
N ILE A 2 18.47 -4.02 -4.99
CA ILE A 2 18.05 -2.61 -4.94
C ILE A 2 16.91 -2.25 -5.91
N LYS A 3 16.90 -2.83 -7.12
CA LYS A 3 15.81 -2.65 -8.10
C LYS A 3 14.47 -3.21 -7.60
N ILE A 4 14.50 -4.32 -6.87
CA ILE A 4 13.31 -4.97 -6.31
C ILE A 4 12.78 -4.12 -5.14
N LEU A 5 13.65 -3.74 -4.21
CA LEU A 5 13.27 -2.86 -3.10
C LEU A 5 12.70 -1.53 -3.58
N ARG A 6 13.31 -0.90 -4.60
CA ARG A 6 12.79 0.33 -5.21
C ARG A 6 11.40 0.13 -5.81
N LYS A 7 11.17 -0.99 -6.51
CA LYS A 7 9.86 -1.31 -7.07
C LYS A 7 8.81 -1.45 -5.97
N GLU A 8 9.09 -2.21 -4.92
CA GLU A 8 8.14 -2.42 -3.83
C GLU A 8 7.88 -1.12 -3.04
N LEU A 9 8.91 -0.29 -2.85
CA LEU A 9 8.75 1.04 -2.25
C LEU A 9 7.83 1.93 -3.09
N ILE A 10 7.98 1.94 -4.43
CA ILE A 10 7.09 2.71 -5.32
C ILE A 10 5.65 2.23 -5.19
N ILE A 11 5.42 0.91 -5.18
CA ILE A 11 4.07 0.33 -5.03
C ILE A 11 3.46 0.71 -3.69
N TYR A 12 4.25 0.60 -2.61
CA TYR A 12 3.82 0.95 -1.27
C TYR A 12 3.47 2.43 -1.15
N THR A 13 4.35 3.33 -1.63
CA THR A 13 4.10 4.77 -1.60
C THR A 13 2.89 5.15 -2.45
N ALA A 14 2.69 4.52 -3.61
CA ALA A 14 1.50 4.73 -4.43
C ALA A 14 0.22 4.31 -3.69
N LEU A 15 0.22 3.13 -3.06
CA LEU A 15 -0.90 2.66 -2.24
C LEU A 15 -1.15 3.59 -1.05
N LEU A 16 -0.10 4.05 -0.37
CA LEU A 16 -0.18 4.97 0.76
C LEU A 16 -0.88 6.26 0.35
N THR A 17 -0.44 6.88 -0.75
CA THR A 17 -1.04 8.11 -1.26
C THR A 17 -2.52 7.91 -1.58
N VAL A 18 -2.86 6.84 -2.33
CA VAL A 18 -4.26 6.56 -2.68
C VAL A 18 -5.10 6.32 -1.43
N LEU A 19 -4.63 5.49 -0.49
CA LEU A 19 -5.38 5.16 0.72
C LEU A 19 -5.52 6.34 1.67
N ILE A 20 -4.49 7.18 1.83
CA ILE A 20 -4.60 8.41 2.64
C ILE A 20 -5.71 9.30 2.08
N LEU A 21 -5.77 9.49 0.76
CA LEU A 21 -6.80 10.32 0.15
C LEU A 21 -8.20 9.70 0.22
N LEU A 22 -8.31 8.37 0.22
CA LEU A 22 -9.59 7.68 0.40
C LEU A 22 -10.07 7.73 1.87
N MET A 23 -9.15 7.60 2.83
CA MET A 23 -9.48 7.62 4.26
C MET A 23 -9.73 9.04 4.78
N HIS A 24 -8.96 10.01 4.26
CA HIS A 24 -8.97 11.41 4.69
C HIS A 24 -9.07 12.31 3.45
N PRO A 25 -10.24 12.38 2.80
CA PRO A 25 -10.41 13.21 1.60
C PRO A 25 -10.17 14.70 1.87
N ASP A 26 -10.40 15.14 3.11
CA ASP A 26 -10.12 16.49 3.59
C ASP A 26 -8.62 16.82 3.65
N MET A 27 -7.72 15.85 3.46
CA MET A 27 -6.30 16.15 3.23
C MET A 27 -6.05 17.00 1.99
N LEU A 28 -6.95 16.97 1.00
CA LEU A 28 -6.82 17.79 -0.21
C LEU A 28 -7.22 19.25 0.02
N SER A 29 -8.15 19.49 0.96
CA SER A 29 -8.67 20.83 1.24
C SER A 29 -8.00 21.48 2.45
N GLU A 30 -7.83 20.74 3.55
CA GLU A 30 -7.37 21.24 4.85
C GLU A 30 -6.30 20.32 5.48
N PRO A 31 -5.14 20.14 4.84
CA PRO A 31 -4.14 19.16 5.26
C PRO A 31 -3.59 19.41 6.67
N THR A 32 -3.37 20.67 7.03
CA THR A 32 -2.85 21.04 8.36
C THR A 32 -3.84 20.70 9.47
N ALA A 33 -5.13 20.93 9.25
CA ALA A 33 -6.17 20.60 10.22
C ALA A 33 -6.27 19.09 10.43
N ARG A 34 -6.28 18.31 9.34
CA ARG A 34 -6.27 16.84 9.42
C ARG A 34 -5.04 16.30 10.14
N LEU A 35 -3.84 16.82 9.85
CA LEU A 35 -2.62 16.42 10.56
C LEU A 35 -2.70 16.76 12.05
N GLY A 36 -3.22 17.93 12.40
CA GLY A 36 -3.47 18.33 13.79
C GLY A 36 -4.39 17.35 14.52
N LEU A 37 -5.52 16.99 13.92
CA LEU A 37 -6.45 16.00 14.47
C LEU A 37 -5.79 14.62 14.63
N MET A 38 -5.03 14.16 13.63
CA MET A 38 -4.30 12.89 13.73
C MET A 38 -3.26 12.88 14.85
N GLN A 39 -2.62 14.02 15.11
CA GLN A 39 -1.67 14.18 16.19
C GLN A 39 -2.37 14.19 17.55
N GLU A 40 -3.47 14.93 17.69
CA GLU A 40 -4.28 14.99 18.92
C GLU A 40 -4.77 13.60 19.32
N HIS A 41 -5.25 12.82 18.35
CA HIS A 41 -5.71 11.45 18.57
C HIS A 41 -4.57 10.42 18.64
N SER A 42 -3.30 10.83 18.61
CA SER A 42 -2.13 9.93 18.57
C SER A 42 -2.16 8.88 17.45
N ASN A 43 -2.89 9.19 16.38
CA ASN A 43 -3.16 8.28 15.27
C ASN A 43 -2.31 8.59 14.03
N TYR A 44 -1.25 9.39 14.12
CA TYR A 44 -0.39 9.74 12.97
C TYR A 44 0.10 8.53 12.13
N ILE A 45 0.33 7.39 12.78
CA ILE A 45 0.90 6.18 12.16
C ILE A 45 -0.15 5.32 11.45
N HIS A 46 -1.45 5.50 11.75
CA HIS A 46 -2.48 4.57 11.27
C HIS A 46 -2.55 4.44 9.74
N PRO A 47 -2.35 5.48 8.90
CA PRO A 47 -2.41 5.30 7.45
C PRO A 47 -1.25 4.45 6.94
N LEU A 48 -0.07 4.54 7.58
CA LEU A 48 1.08 3.70 7.27
C LEU A 48 0.77 2.24 7.60
N LEU A 49 0.31 1.95 8.82
CA LEU A 49 -0.02 0.57 9.22
C LEU A 49 -1.15 -0.02 8.38
N TYR A 50 -2.20 0.75 8.10
CA TYR A 50 -3.30 0.30 7.24
C TYR A 50 -2.80 -0.03 5.83
N THR A 51 -2.00 0.86 5.24
CA THR A 51 -1.38 0.61 3.93
C THR A 51 -0.50 -0.62 3.96
N PHE A 52 0.23 -0.87 5.04
CA PHE A 52 1.05 -2.08 5.20
C PHE A 52 0.22 -3.36 5.13
N PHE A 53 -0.89 -3.44 5.85
CA PHE A 53 -1.76 -4.62 5.78
C PHE A 53 -2.38 -4.80 4.38
N ILE A 54 -2.85 -3.72 3.76
CA ILE A 54 -3.38 -3.78 2.38
C ILE A 54 -2.28 -4.20 1.40
N TYR A 55 -1.07 -3.67 1.54
CA TYR A 55 0.07 -4.06 0.72
C TYR A 55 0.40 -5.55 0.89
N LEU A 56 0.36 -6.10 2.11
CA LEU A 56 0.55 -7.54 2.33
C LEU A 56 -0.49 -8.39 1.60
N ILE A 57 -1.75 -7.96 1.61
CA ILE A 57 -2.84 -8.63 0.87
C ILE A 57 -2.55 -8.59 -0.64
N VAL A 58 -2.21 -7.42 -1.19
CA VAL A 58 -1.87 -7.26 -2.62
C VAL A 58 -0.63 -8.09 -2.99
N PHE A 59 0.38 -8.10 -2.12
CA PHE A 59 1.59 -8.88 -2.29
C PHE A 59 1.29 -10.39 -2.30
N PHE A 60 0.45 -10.86 -1.37
CA PHE A 60 0.00 -12.24 -1.31
C PHE A 60 -0.70 -12.66 -2.61
N PHE A 61 -1.66 -11.87 -3.09
CA PHE A 61 -2.33 -12.16 -4.36
C PHE A 61 -1.35 -12.20 -5.53
N ARG A 62 -0.44 -11.23 -5.64
CA ARG A 62 0.62 -11.26 -6.67
C ARG A 62 1.46 -12.53 -6.62
N ALA A 63 1.82 -12.99 -5.42
CA ALA A 63 2.60 -14.20 -5.23
C ALA A 63 1.80 -15.44 -5.67
N VAL A 64 0.53 -15.54 -5.27
CA VAL A 64 -0.37 -16.64 -5.67
C VAL A 64 -0.57 -16.66 -7.19
N PHE A 65 -0.91 -15.53 -7.82
CA PHE A 65 -1.07 -15.46 -9.27
C PHE A 65 0.22 -15.82 -10.01
N GLY A 66 1.37 -15.33 -9.54
CA GLY A 66 2.67 -15.70 -10.11
C GLY A 66 2.93 -17.21 -10.02
N PHE A 67 2.63 -17.82 -8.87
CA PHE A 67 2.77 -19.26 -8.68
C PHE A 67 1.85 -20.07 -9.60
N VAL A 68 0.57 -19.70 -9.65
CA VAL A 68 -0.46 -20.36 -10.47
C VAL A 68 -0.11 -20.26 -11.96
N MET A 69 0.23 -19.07 -12.47
CA MET A 69 0.60 -18.87 -13.87
C MET A 69 1.86 -19.67 -14.26
N ASN A 70 2.85 -19.72 -13.38
CA ASN A 70 4.06 -20.52 -13.61
C ASN A 70 3.78 -22.02 -13.62
N PHE A 71 2.82 -22.49 -12.80
CA PHE A 71 2.41 -23.89 -12.79
C PHE A 71 1.70 -24.30 -14.09
N PHE A 72 0.83 -23.45 -14.63
CA PHE A 72 0.15 -23.70 -15.91
C PHE A 72 1.10 -23.60 -17.10
N ASN A 73 2.03 -22.63 -17.13
CA ASN A 73 3.05 -22.54 -18.18
C ASN A 73 4.01 -23.73 -18.22
N LYS A 74 4.22 -24.42 -17.09
CA LYS A 74 5.04 -25.65 -17.04
C LYS A 74 4.34 -26.90 -17.57
N LYS A 75 3.01 -26.91 -17.65
CA LYS A 75 2.23 -28.03 -18.22
C LYS A 75 2.00 -27.91 -19.74
N GLY A 76 2.33 -26.76 -20.33
CA GLY A 76 2.19 -26.48 -21.77
C GLY A 76 3.49 -26.59 -22.58
N LYS A 77 4.59 -27.06 -21.97
CA LYS A 77 5.84 -27.47 -22.62
C LYS A 77 6.04 -28.95 -22.38
#